data_AF-A0A508YIE5-F1
#
_entry.id   AF-A0A508YIE5-F1
#
_cell.length_a   1.000
_cell.length_b   1.000
_cell.length_c   1.000
_cell.angle_alpha   90.00
_cell.angle_beta   90.00
_cell.angle_gamma   90.00
#
_symmetry.space_group_name_H-M   'P 1'
#
loop_
_entity.id
_entity.type
_entity.pdbx_description
1 polymer ?
#
loop_
_entity_poly.entity_id
_entity_poly.type
_entity_poly.pdbx_seq_one_letter_code
_entity_poly.pdbx_strand_id
1 'polypeptide(L)'
;MHHKKGRWLALIAVLLVLCGVGGWFGYRRYSLGVISDKQIIKNINSHLLKNNPTSKQTKSYAKIVKSTTRTLDNAYVKVNPYGTSPLTALMIFKTDQAAKVTYTVVGKTDNTSITNTVKGYKTTHQVPIVGLYANYSNQV
;
A
#
# COMPACT_ATOMS: atom_id res chain seq x y z
N MET A 1 -10.30 -42.99 -61.73
CA MET A 1 -10.23 -41.55 -61.35
C MET A 1 -10.12 -41.35 -59.83
N HIS A 2 -9.18 -42.02 -59.13
CA HIS A 2 -9.14 -42.06 -57.65
C HIS A 2 -7.84 -41.55 -57.00
N HIS A 3 -6.92 -40.95 -57.77
CA HIS A 3 -5.59 -40.54 -57.26
C HIS A 3 -5.44 -39.03 -56.93
N LYS A 4 -6.38 -38.17 -57.37
CA LYS A 4 -6.31 -36.71 -57.15
C LYS A 4 -6.93 -36.26 -55.81
N LYS A 5 -7.94 -36.96 -55.30
CA LYS A 5 -8.65 -36.61 -54.06
C LYS A 5 -7.80 -36.82 -52.80
N GLY A 6 -7.00 -37.90 -52.74
CA GLY A 6 -6.09 -38.17 -51.62
C GLY A 6 -4.92 -37.19 -51.51
N ARG A 7 -4.39 -36.70 -52.64
CA ARG A 7 -3.32 -35.69 -52.65
C ARG A 7 -3.80 -34.33 -52.14
N TRP A 8 -5.05 -33.96 -52.39
CA TRP A 8 -5.63 -32.71 -51.90
C TRP A 8 -5.89 -32.75 -50.38
N LEU A 9 -6.37 -33.89 -49.87
CA LEU A 9 -6.55 -34.09 -48.42
C LEU A 9 -5.22 -34.05 -47.66
N ALA A 10 -4.15 -34.65 -48.23
CA ALA A 10 -2.82 -34.58 -47.65
C ALA A 10 -2.27 -33.14 -47.59
N LEU A 11 -2.50 -32.32 -48.62
CA LEU A 11 -2.07 -30.92 -48.64
C LEU A 11 -2.82 -30.07 -47.60
N ILE A 12 -4.13 -30.28 -47.43
CA ILE A 12 -4.92 -29.59 -46.40
C ILE A 12 -4.44 -29.96 -44.99
N ALA A 13 -4.14 -31.24 -44.75
CA ALA A 13 -3.61 -31.69 -43.47
C ALA A 13 -2.25 -31.03 -43.14
N VAL A 14 -1.35 -30.93 -44.11
CA VAL A 14 -0.06 -30.23 -43.95
C VAL A 14 -0.27 -28.74 -43.66
N LEU A 15 -1.22 -28.10 -44.34
CA LEU A 15 -1.49 -26.67 -44.17
C LEU A 15 -2.10 -26.36 -42.78
N LEU A 16 -2.98 -27.23 -42.27
CA LEU A 16 -3.52 -27.13 -40.91
C LEU A 16 -2.43 -27.32 -39.84
N VAL A 17 -1.51 -28.25 -40.06
CA VAL A 17 -0.36 -28.44 -39.16
C VAL A 17 0.54 -27.21 -39.19
N LEU A 18 0.83 -26.64 -40.36
CA LEU A 18 1.63 -25.42 -40.49
C LEU A 18 0.97 -24.19 -39.84
N CYS A 19 -0.36 -24.02 -39.99
CA CYS A 19 -1.11 -22.97 -39.32
C CYS A 19 -1.16 -23.17 -37.80
N GLY A 20 -1.35 -24.41 -37.32
CA GLY A 20 -1.34 -24.73 -35.90
C GLY A 20 0.02 -24.50 -35.25
N VAL A 21 1.11 -24.93 -35.91
CA VAL A 21 2.48 -24.71 -35.44
C VAL A 21 2.84 -23.23 -35.49
N GLY A 22 2.49 -22.51 -36.56
CA GLY A 22 2.72 -21.07 -36.69
C GLY A 22 1.97 -20.25 -35.65
N GLY A 23 0.69 -20.58 -35.40
CA GLY A 23 -0.12 -19.97 -34.34
C GLY A 23 0.45 -20.24 -32.95
N TRP A 24 0.86 -21.48 -32.67
CA TRP A 24 1.51 -21.85 -31.40
C TRP A 24 2.83 -21.10 -31.19
N PHE A 25 3.67 -21.02 -32.22
CA PHE A 25 4.96 -20.30 -32.16
C PHE A 25 4.76 -18.79 -31.98
N GLY A 26 3.80 -18.20 -32.68
CA GLY A 26 3.45 -16.78 -32.59
C GLY A 26 2.93 -16.40 -31.20
N TYR A 27 1.99 -17.19 -30.65
CA TYR A 27 1.44 -16.97 -29.30
C TYR A 27 2.54 -17.06 -28.22
N ARG A 28 3.45 -18.03 -28.35
CA ARG A 28 4.58 -18.19 -27.42
C ARG A 28 5.55 -17.01 -27.45
N ARG A 29 5.62 -16.25 -28.55
CA ARG A 29 6.50 -15.07 -28.68
C ARG A 29 5.88 -13.78 -28.14
N TYR A 30 4.55 -13.64 -28.13
CA TYR A 30 3.86 -12.48 -27.55
C TYR A 30 3.88 -12.45 -26.02
N SER A 31 4.10 -13.59 -25.36
CA SER A 31 4.18 -13.66 -23.88
C SER A 31 5.53 -13.20 -23.30
N LEU A 32 6.45 -12.68 -24.10
CA LEU A 32 7.83 -12.36 -23.69
C LEU A 32 8.10 -10.87 -23.43
N GLY A 33 7.07 -10.08 -23.10
CA GLY A 33 7.20 -8.64 -22.85
C GLY A 33 7.23 -8.22 -21.38
N VAL A 34 6.91 -9.10 -20.44
CA VAL A 34 6.84 -8.75 -19.02
C VAL A 34 8.02 -9.36 -18.27
N ILE A 35 8.85 -8.50 -17.68
CA ILE A 35 9.87 -8.93 -16.71
C ILE A 35 9.18 -9.68 -15.58
N SER A 36 9.71 -10.84 -15.20
CA SER A 36 9.18 -11.61 -14.08
C SER A 36 9.26 -10.77 -12.79
N ASP A 37 8.33 -10.97 -11.84
CA ASP A 37 8.40 -10.40 -10.49
C ASP A 37 9.80 -10.54 -9.86
N LYS A 38 10.49 -11.66 -10.12
CA LYS A 38 11.87 -11.90 -9.66
C LYS A 38 12.88 -10.93 -10.28
N GLN A 39 12.71 -10.55 -11.54
CA GLN A 39 13.54 -9.56 -12.22
C GLN A 39 13.19 -8.13 -11.81
N ILE A 40 11.90 -7.83 -11.55
CA ILE A 40 11.47 -6.55 -10.97
C ILE A 40 12.18 -6.33 -9.63
N ILE A 41 12.12 -7.32 -8.74
CA ILE A 41 12.75 -7.27 -7.41
C ILE A 41 14.28 -7.22 -7.47
N LYS A 42 14.91 -7.79 -8.51
CA LYS A 42 16.37 -7.75 -8.69
C LYS A 42 16.85 -6.41 -9.26
N ASN A 43 16.12 -5.86 -10.24
CA ASN A 43 16.49 -4.63 -10.93
C ASN A 43 16.20 -3.38 -10.09
N ILE A 44 15.10 -3.42 -9.35
CA ILE A 44 14.92 -2.53 -8.22
C ILE A 44 15.88 -3.08 -7.17
N ASN A 45 17.11 -2.55 -7.09
CA ASN A 45 18.07 -2.76 -5.99
C ASN A 45 17.50 -2.30 -4.62
N SER A 46 16.21 -2.52 -4.38
CA SER A 46 15.62 -2.62 -3.08
C SER A 46 16.32 -3.77 -2.37
N HIS A 47 17.38 -3.42 -1.67
CA HIS A 47 17.42 -3.79 -0.26
C HIS A 47 16.09 -3.37 0.34
N LEU A 48 15.01 -4.13 0.09
CA LEU A 48 13.83 -4.14 0.92
C LEU A 48 14.43 -4.29 2.30
N LEU A 49 14.40 -3.21 3.06
CA LEU A 49 14.97 -3.14 4.39
C LEU A 49 14.27 -4.24 5.18
N LYS A 50 14.84 -5.45 5.18
CA LYS A 50 14.28 -6.62 5.88
C LYS A 50 14.05 -6.27 7.34
N ASN A 51 14.84 -5.32 7.83
CA ASN A 51 14.82 -4.76 9.17
C ASN A 51 14.62 -3.23 9.15
N ASN A 52 13.65 -2.68 8.42
CA ASN A 52 13.29 -1.26 8.63
C ASN A 52 12.80 -1.13 10.09
N PRO A 53 13.45 -0.33 10.97
CA PRO A 53 13.02 -0.18 12.36
C PRO A 53 11.56 0.29 12.46
N THR A 54 11.11 1.09 11.49
CA THR A 54 9.71 1.51 11.39
C THR A 54 8.76 0.33 11.16
N SER A 55 9.19 -0.75 10.47
CA SER A 55 8.32 -1.91 10.20
C SER A 55 7.87 -2.63 11.48
N LYS A 56 8.69 -2.66 12.53
CA LYS A 56 8.32 -3.25 13.83
C LYS A 56 7.27 -2.39 14.53
N GLN A 57 7.49 -1.08 14.57
CA GLN A 57 6.58 -0.11 15.16
C GLN A 57 5.25 -0.07 14.39
N THR A 58 5.29 -0.01 13.06
CA THR A 58 4.10 -0.09 12.19
C THR A 58 3.30 -1.37 12.44
N LYS A 59 3.96 -2.54 12.56
CA LYS A 59 3.28 -3.79 12.93
C LYS A 59 2.64 -3.71 14.31
N SER A 60 3.30 -3.08 15.28
CA SER A 60 2.74 -2.85 16.62
C SER A 60 1.50 -1.95 16.57
N TYR A 61 1.58 -0.80 15.90
CA TYR A 61 0.46 0.12 15.75
C TYR A 61 -0.70 -0.52 14.98
N ALA A 62 -0.43 -1.31 13.94
CA ALA A 62 -1.46 -2.06 13.24
C ALA A 62 -2.20 -3.05 14.16
N LYS A 63 -1.51 -3.68 15.12
CA LYS A 63 -2.15 -4.54 16.14
C LYS A 63 -3.01 -3.72 17.10
N ILE A 64 -2.51 -2.55 17.55
CA ILE A 64 -3.28 -1.64 18.42
C ILE A 64 -4.54 -1.18 17.70
N VAL A 65 -4.45 -0.75 16.43
CA VAL A 65 -5.60 -0.33 15.62
C VAL A 65 -6.66 -1.43 15.52
N LYS A 66 -6.24 -2.68 15.30
CA LYS A 66 -7.18 -3.82 15.22
C LYS A 66 -7.84 -4.13 16.56
N SER A 67 -7.08 -4.08 17.66
CA SER A 67 -7.53 -4.45 19.00
C SER A 67 -8.13 -3.30 19.82
N THR A 68 -8.01 -2.06 19.35
CA THR A 68 -8.44 -0.90 20.13
C THR A 68 -9.96 -0.91 20.31
N THR A 69 -10.39 -0.71 21.54
CA THR A 69 -11.78 -0.40 21.94
C THR A 69 -11.84 0.98 22.59
N ARG A 70 -10.74 1.74 22.51
CA ARG A 70 -10.58 3.04 23.15
C ARG A 70 -11.39 4.10 22.43
N THR A 71 -12.14 4.88 23.21
CA THR A 71 -12.82 6.10 22.75
C THR A 71 -11.84 7.27 22.71
N LEU A 72 -12.32 8.46 22.29
CA LEU A 72 -11.50 9.67 22.26
C LEU A 72 -10.93 10.02 23.65
N ASP A 73 -11.74 9.90 24.70
CA ASP A 73 -11.36 10.25 26.08
C ASP A 73 -10.24 9.37 26.66
N ASN A 74 -10.06 8.17 26.13
CA ASN A 74 -9.01 7.23 26.53
C ASN A 74 -8.21 6.75 25.33
N ALA A 75 -7.93 7.65 24.38
CA ALA A 75 -7.20 7.33 23.17
C ALA A 75 -5.78 6.82 23.48
N TYR A 76 -5.27 5.91 22.65
CA TYR A 76 -3.85 5.57 22.70
C TYR A 76 -3.03 6.70 22.06
N VAL A 77 -2.07 7.27 22.79
CA VAL A 77 -1.20 8.34 22.29
C VAL A 77 0.26 7.93 22.42
N LYS A 78 1.03 8.12 21.34
CA LYS A 78 2.48 7.89 21.34
C LYS A 78 3.21 9.06 20.70
N VAL A 79 3.99 9.79 21.50
CA VAL A 79 4.95 10.80 21.02
C VAL A 79 6.14 10.11 20.36
N ASN A 80 6.64 10.71 19.29
CA ASN A 80 7.72 10.20 18.45
C ASN A 80 7.50 8.73 18.05
N PRO A 81 6.39 8.41 17.35
CA PRO A 81 5.95 7.03 17.15
C PRO A 81 6.98 6.17 16.41
N TYR A 82 7.85 6.77 15.60
CA TYR A 82 8.89 6.07 14.84
C TYR A 82 10.32 6.37 15.31
N GLY A 83 10.51 7.13 16.38
CA GLY A 83 11.82 7.50 16.90
C GLY A 83 12.55 8.62 16.13
N THR A 84 12.09 8.95 14.91
CA THR A 84 12.78 9.89 14.00
C THR A 84 12.24 11.31 14.02
N SER A 85 11.09 11.55 14.65
CA SER A 85 10.39 12.84 14.58
C SER A 85 9.84 13.20 15.96
N PRO A 86 10.68 13.76 16.85
CA PRO A 86 10.32 14.02 18.25
C PRO A 86 9.14 15.00 18.41
N LEU A 87 8.93 15.88 17.42
CA LEU A 87 7.86 16.89 17.42
C LEU A 87 6.57 16.40 16.75
N THR A 88 6.28 15.11 16.92
CA THR A 88 5.10 14.44 16.36
C THR A 88 4.53 13.44 17.35
N ALA A 89 3.26 13.11 17.19
CA ALA A 89 2.61 12.03 17.92
C ALA A 89 1.65 11.24 17.02
N LEU A 90 1.29 10.04 17.46
CA LEU A 90 0.24 9.22 16.87
C LEU A 90 -0.84 8.98 17.91
N MET A 91 -2.07 9.39 17.60
CA MET A 91 -3.26 9.11 18.40
C MET A 91 -4.13 8.05 17.71
N ILE A 92 -4.63 7.08 18.47
CA ILE A 92 -5.45 5.96 17.96
C ILE A 92 -6.67 5.77 18.86
N PHE A 93 -7.85 5.87 18.26
CA PHE A 93 -9.14 5.71 18.95
C PHE A 93 -10.22 5.24 17.98
N LYS A 94 -11.40 4.91 18.53
CA LYS A 94 -12.60 4.57 17.79
C LYS A 94 -13.76 5.50 18.11
N THR A 95 -14.66 5.61 17.15
CA THR A 95 -15.95 6.29 17.26
C THR A 95 -17.04 5.28 16.87
N ASP A 96 -18.22 5.41 17.49
CA ASP A 96 -19.35 4.50 17.23
C ASP A 96 -19.86 4.63 15.79
N GLN A 97 -19.80 5.85 15.25
CA GLN A 97 -20.18 6.16 13.87
C GLN A 97 -18.96 6.62 13.07
N ALA A 98 -19.07 6.52 11.74
CA ALA A 98 -18.02 6.98 10.85
C ALA A 98 -17.88 8.50 10.95
N ALA A 99 -16.72 8.96 11.42
CA ALA A 99 -16.43 10.37 11.63
C ALA A 99 -15.23 10.82 10.80
N LYS A 100 -15.12 12.12 10.56
CA LYS A 100 -13.95 12.76 9.97
C LYS A 100 -13.26 13.54 11.09
N VAL A 101 -11.95 13.36 11.25
CA VAL A 101 -11.20 13.96 12.35
C VAL A 101 -10.43 15.19 11.88
N THR A 102 -10.61 16.28 12.61
CA THR A 102 -9.80 17.50 12.50
C THR A 102 -9.19 17.77 13.87
N TYR A 103 -7.92 18.17 13.91
CA TYR A 103 -7.23 18.56 15.14
C TYR A 103 -6.47 19.86 14.94
N THR A 104 -6.20 20.57 16.03
CA THR A 104 -5.44 21.83 16.02
C THR A 104 -4.40 21.78 17.12
N VAL A 105 -3.12 21.78 16.74
CA VAL A 105 -2.05 22.02 17.73
C VAL A 105 -2.02 23.51 18.00
N VAL A 106 -2.36 23.89 19.23
CA VAL A 106 -2.44 25.29 19.65
C VAL A 106 -1.04 25.90 19.69
N GLY A 107 -0.88 26.98 18.95
CA GLY A 107 0.35 27.76 18.89
C GLY A 107 0.62 28.54 20.17
N LYS A 108 1.86 29.03 20.33
CA LYS A 108 2.20 29.95 21.44
C LYS A 108 1.60 31.35 21.24
N THR A 109 1.19 31.66 20.01
CA THR A 109 0.44 32.87 19.62
C THR A 109 -0.69 32.46 18.68
N ASP A 110 -1.71 33.31 18.57
CA ASP A 110 -2.93 33.03 17.78
C ASP A 110 -2.63 32.62 16.33
N ASN A 111 -1.60 33.21 15.72
CA ASN A 111 -1.21 32.98 14.32
C ASN A 111 -0.26 31.79 14.11
N THR A 112 0.05 31.02 15.17
CA THR A 112 1.01 29.89 15.09
C THR A 112 0.35 28.52 15.30
N SER A 113 -0.97 28.47 15.41
CA SER A 113 -1.71 27.21 15.53
C SER A 113 -1.74 26.45 14.19
N ILE A 114 -1.60 25.13 14.27
CA ILE A 114 -1.57 24.25 13.09
C ILE A 114 -2.80 23.35 13.11
N THR A 115 -3.69 23.51 12.13
CA THR A 115 -4.90 22.70 11.97
C THR A 115 -4.71 21.70 10.84
N ASN A 116 -5.06 20.43 11.08
CA ASN A 116 -5.01 19.40 10.05
C ASN A 116 -6.24 18.49 10.12
N THR A 117 -6.58 17.91 8.98
CA THR A 117 -7.76 17.09 8.80
C THR A 117 -7.38 15.74 8.21
N VAL A 118 -7.70 14.68 8.94
CA VAL A 118 -7.49 13.31 8.47
C VAL A 118 -8.51 13.00 7.38
N LYS A 119 -8.01 12.43 6.28
CA LYS A 119 -8.84 12.13 5.10
C LYS A 119 -9.79 10.96 5.35
N GLY A 120 -11.02 11.14 4.89
CA GLY A 120 -12.06 10.11 4.87
C GLY A 120 -12.82 9.97 6.19
N TYR A 121 -13.99 9.34 6.09
CA TYR A 121 -14.83 9.00 7.24
C TYR A 121 -14.53 7.57 7.67
N LYS A 122 -14.21 7.38 8.96
CA LYS A 122 -13.87 6.06 9.52
C LYS A 122 -14.44 5.93 10.93
N THR A 123 -14.59 4.70 11.40
CA THR A 123 -14.90 4.40 12.81
C THR A 123 -13.64 4.14 13.62
N THR A 124 -12.53 3.80 12.96
CA THR A 124 -11.21 3.62 13.60
C THR A 124 -10.25 4.67 13.07
N HIS A 125 -9.71 5.47 13.97
CA HIS A 125 -8.90 6.64 13.66
C HIS A 125 -7.45 6.42 14.02
N GLN A 126 -6.58 6.80 13.09
CA GLN A 126 -5.15 6.95 13.30
C GLN A 126 -4.82 8.39 12.92
N VAL A 127 -4.58 9.21 13.93
CA VAL A 127 -4.39 10.65 13.76
C VAL A 127 -2.90 10.96 13.93
N PRO A 128 -2.19 11.25 12.84
CA PRO A 128 -0.82 11.75 12.93
C PRO A 128 -0.88 13.21 13.35
N ILE A 129 -0.40 13.51 14.55
CA ILE A 129 -0.28 14.85 15.11
C ILE A 129 1.13 15.37 14.78
N VAL A 130 1.21 16.51 14.12
CA VAL A 130 2.48 17.13 13.73
C VAL A 130 2.56 18.57 14.22
N GLY A 131 3.77 19.07 14.43
CA GLY A 131 4.00 20.45 14.84
C GLY A 131 3.96 20.66 16.35
N LEU A 132 4.29 19.64 17.14
CA LEU A 132 4.42 19.79 18.59
C LEU A 132 5.64 20.67 18.94
N TYR A 133 5.55 21.40 20.05
CA TYR A 133 6.67 22.12 20.63
C TYR A 133 7.50 21.22 21.56
N ALA A 134 8.82 21.36 21.48
CA ALA A 134 9.75 20.70 22.40
C ALA A 134 9.60 21.26 23.83
N ASN A 135 9.75 20.39 24.84
CA ASN A 135 9.71 20.75 26.25
C ASN A 135 8.49 21.60 26.63
N TYR A 136 7.32 21.24 26.06
CA TYR A 136 6.08 21.99 26.24
C TYR A 136 4.91 21.05 26.43
N SER A 137 3.96 21.45 27.28
CA SER A 137 2.67 20.78 27.42
C SER A 137 1.75 21.23 26.29
N ASN A 138 1.93 20.63 25.12
CA ASN A 138 1.15 20.93 23.92
C ASN A 138 -0.34 20.72 24.18
N GLN A 139 -1.16 21.66 23.69
CA GLN A 139 -2.61 21.53 23.64
C GLN A 139 -3.00 21.18 22.20
N VAL A 140 -3.79 20.12 22.05
CA VAL A 140 -4.16 19.51 20.75
C VAL A 140 -5.62 19.13 20.75
#